data_AF-A0A1V1P0F5-F1
#
_entry.id   AF-A0A1V1P0F5-F1
#
_cell.length_a   1.000
_cell.length_b   1.000
_cell.length_c   1.000
_cell.angle_alpha   90.00
_cell.angle_beta   90.00
_cell.angle_gamma   90.00
#
_symmetry.space_group_name_H-M   'P 1'
#
loop_
_entity.id
_entity.type
_entity.pdbx_description
1 polymer ?
#
loop_
_entity_poly.entity_id
_entity_poly.type
_entity_poly.pdbx_seq_one_letter_code
_entity_poly.pdbx_strand_id
1 'polypeptide(L)'
;SISAAFESVYHAYMDCRKGKRGTINAIQFEFNMIDHLFQLALDIQKGAYRPSRSVCFRGQVAFFQSRFPNCISFIQVGRYFEIFNAQAQWMHQAFRLRLRQGVRKTLFMVGFPMRWKDNYIEKILATGTGVIIVMEAGHGPFLRKRAISEIILPDGGGIHV
;
A
#
# COMPACT_ATOMS: atom_id res chain seq x y z
N SER A 1 -8.96 -19.80 -30.46
CA SER A 1 -8.50 -21.13 -30.03
C SER A 1 -7.57 -20.97 -28.83
N ILE A 2 -7.30 -22.03 -28.07
CA ILE A 2 -6.35 -21.97 -26.93
C ILE A 2 -4.93 -21.58 -27.40
N SER A 3 -4.52 -22.01 -28.59
CA SER A 3 -3.22 -21.65 -29.19
C SER A 3 -3.05 -20.14 -29.34
N ALA A 4 -4.05 -19.45 -29.89
CA ALA A 4 -3.99 -18.00 -30.08
C ALA A 4 -4.00 -17.23 -28.75
N ALA A 5 -4.73 -17.73 -27.74
CA ALA A 5 -4.75 -17.15 -26.41
C ALA A 5 -3.38 -17.30 -25.72
N PHE A 6 -2.76 -18.48 -25.83
CA PHE A 6 -1.42 -18.72 -25.28
C PHE A 6 -0.36 -17.84 -25.94
N GLU A 7 -0.37 -17.73 -27.26
CA GLU A 7 0.55 -16.87 -28.01
C GLU A 7 0.43 -15.39 -27.56
N SER A 8 -0.79 -14.89 -27.44
CA SER A 8 -1.04 -13.52 -26.94
C SER A 8 -0.51 -13.31 -25.52
N VAL A 9 -0.77 -14.25 -24.61
CA VAL A 9 -0.29 -14.19 -23.21
C VAL A 9 1.24 -14.26 -23.15
N TYR A 10 1.86 -15.11 -23.97
CA TYR A 10 3.32 -15.24 -24.06
C TYR A 10 3.97 -13.93 -24.51
N HIS A 11 3.47 -13.31 -25.58
CA HIS A 11 4.00 -12.02 -26.05
C HIS A 11 3.84 -10.91 -25.00
N ALA A 12 2.66 -10.82 -24.38
CA ALA A 12 2.42 -9.85 -23.30
C ALA A 12 3.38 -10.05 -22.12
N TYR A 13 3.65 -11.31 -21.75
CA TYR A 13 4.63 -11.64 -20.72
C TYR A 13 6.05 -11.20 -21.12
N MET A 14 6.48 -11.51 -22.34
CA MET A 14 7.82 -11.16 -22.84
C MET A 14 8.06 -9.64 -22.89
N ASP A 15 7.03 -8.87 -23.23
CA ASP A 15 7.12 -7.40 -23.16
C ASP A 15 7.23 -6.89 -21.72
N CYS A 16 6.42 -7.42 -20.80
CA CYS A 16 6.51 -7.08 -19.38
C CYS A 16 7.83 -7.48 -18.74
N ARG A 17 8.42 -8.59 -19.19
CA ARG A 17 9.63 -9.18 -18.64
C ARG A 17 10.84 -8.24 -18.73
N LYS A 18 10.94 -7.46 -19.82
CA LYS A 18 12.05 -6.51 -20.07
C LYS A 18 12.30 -5.57 -18.87
N GLY A 19 11.24 -5.12 -18.19
CA GLY A 19 11.33 -4.21 -17.04
C GLY A 19 11.32 -4.87 -15.65
N LYS A 20 11.19 -6.20 -15.56
CA LYS A 20 11.03 -6.93 -14.28
C LYS A 20 11.98 -8.12 -14.11
N ARG A 21 12.88 -8.34 -15.07
CA ARG A 21 13.85 -9.43 -15.07
C ARG A 21 14.72 -9.39 -13.82
N GLY A 22 15.01 -10.57 -13.26
CA GLY A 22 15.89 -10.71 -12.08
C GLY A 22 15.25 -10.37 -10.73
N THR A 23 13.97 -9.96 -10.71
CA THR A 23 13.23 -9.85 -9.44
C THR A 23 12.92 -11.24 -8.88
N ILE A 24 12.84 -11.37 -7.55
CA ILE A 24 12.50 -12.65 -6.88
C ILE A 24 11.20 -13.23 -7.45
N ASN A 25 10.20 -12.39 -7.73
CA ASN A 25 8.95 -12.78 -8.38
C ASN A 25 9.15 -13.37 -9.78
N ALA A 26 9.94 -12.67 -10.61
CA ALA A 26 10.19 -13.15 -11.96
C ALA A 26 10.90 -14.50 -11.90
N ILE A 27 11.87 -14.67 -11.02
CA ILE A 27 12.59 -15.94 -10.83
C ILE A 27 11.63 -17.06 -10.38
N GLN A 28 10.79 -16.81 -9.36
CA GLN A 28 9.82 -17.79 -8.88
C GLN A 28 8.80 -18.18 -9.94
N PHE A 29 8.30 -17.22 -10.71
CA PHE A 29 7.36 -17.46 -11.79
C PHE A 29 8.02 -18.22 -12.96
N GLU A 30 9.25 -17.83 -13.32
CA GLU A 30 10.00 -18.40 -14.44
C GLU A 30 10.40 -19.86 -14.21
N PHE A 31 10.45 -20.33 -12.96
CA PHE A 31 10.74 -21.73 -12.62
C PHE A 31 9.79 -22.72 -13.31
N ASN A 32 8.49 -22.39 -13.38
CA ASN A 32 7.46 -23.15 -14.09
C ASN A 32 6.73 -22.27 -15.13
N MET A 33 7.50 -21.50 -15.92
CA MET A 33 6.97 -20.44 -16.78
C MET A 33 5.87 -20.92 -17.74
N ILE A 34 6.11 -22.04 -18.44
CA ILE A 34 5.21 -22.53 -19.49
C ILE A 34 3.87 -22.94 -18.89
N ASP A 35 3.87 -23.71 -17.79
CA ASP A 35 2.66 -24.15 -17.12
C ASP A 35 1.85 -22.97 -16.58
N HIS A 36 2.52 -22.00 -15.96
CA HIS A 36 1.87 -20.78 -15.48
C HIS A 36 1.23 -19.97 -16.62
N LEU A 37 1.91 -19.80 -17.75
CA LEU A 37 1.38 -19.08 -18.91
C LEU A 37 0.22 -19.83 -19.58
N PHE A 38 0.32 -21.16 -19.66
CA PHE A 38 -0.74 -22.00 -20.22
C PHE A 38 -2.00 -21.97 -19.36
N GLN A 39 -1.85 -22.11 -18.04
CA GLN A 39 -2.97 -21.98 -17.11
C GLN A 39 -3.60 -20.59 -17.17
N LEU A 40 -2.79 -19.53 -17.23
CA LEU A 40 -3.27 -18.16 -17.38
C LEU A 40 -4.08 -17.97 -18.68
N ALA A 41 -3.61 -18.52 -19.80
CA ALA A 41 -4.34 -18.47 -21.06
C ALA A 41 -5.69 -19.21 -20.97
N LEU A 42 -5.74 -20.37 -20.32
CA LEU A 42 -6.98 -21.10 -20.06
C LEU A 42 -7.96 -20.30 -19.20
N ASP A 43 -7.48 -19.69 -18.11
CA ASP A 43 -8.31 -18.93 -17.18
C ASP A 43 -8.88 -17.66 -17.84
N ILE A 44 -8.07 -16.97 -18.67
CA ILE A 44 -8.52 -15.82 -19.46
C ILE A 44 -9.56 -16.26 -20.49
N GLN A 45 -9.28 -17.33 -21.25
CA GLN A 45 -10.21 -17.84 -22.26
C GLN A 45 -11.56 -18.26 -21.66
N LYS A 46 -11.55 -18.83 -20.44
CA LYS A 46 -12.74 -19.24 -19.70
C LYS A 46 -13.42 -18.09 -18.93
N GLY A 47 -12.85 -16.89 -18.93
CA GLY A 47 -13.33 -15.76 -18.10
C GLY A 47 -13.18 -15.96 -16.59
N ALA A 48 -12.44 -16.99 -16.17
CA ALA A 48 -12.19 -17.37 -14.79
C ALA A 48 -11.04 -16.57 -14.16
N TYR A 49 -10.19 -15.94 -14.97
CA TYR A 49 -9.07 -15.15 -14.47
C TYR A 49 -9.55 -14.00 -13.58
N ARG A 50 -8.95 -13.90 -12.39
CA ARG A 50 -9.16 -12.81 -11.44
C ARG A 50 -7.79 -12.29 -11.00
N PRO A 51 -7.44 -11.02 -11.31
CA PRO A 51 -6.19 -10.44 -10.84
C PRO A 51 -6.08 -10.54 -9.32
N SER A 52 -4.94 -11.02 -8.83
CA SER A 52 -4.64 -10.99 -7.40
C SER A 52 -4.63 -9.54 -6.89
N ARG A 53 -4.99 -9.33 -5.62
CA ARG A 53 -4.91 -8.01 -4.99
C ARG A 53 -3.53 -7.40 -5.20
N SER A 54 -3.49 -6.19 -5.75
CA SER A 54 -2.23 -5.46 -5.95
C SER A 54 -1.52 -5.23 -4.61
N VAL A 55 -0.33 -5.81 -4.45
CA VAL A 55 0.52 -5.60 -3.27
C VAL A 55 1.43 -4.40 -3.55
N CYS A 56 0.86 -3.20 -3.51
CA CYS A 56 1.60 -1.95 -3.68
C CYS A 56 1.40 -1.01 -2.48
N PHE A 57 2.33 -0.07 -2.30
CA PHE A 57 2.27 0.89 -1.19
C PHE A 57 0.98 1.71 -1.22
N ARG A 58 0.57 2.20 -2.40
CA ARG A 58 -0.72 2.88 -2.58
C ARG A 58 -1.91 2.01 -2.14
N GLY A 59 -1.86 0.72 -2.41
CA GLY A 59 -2.88 -0.25 -1.99
C GLY A 59 -2.89 -0.48 -0.48
N GLN A 60 -1.73 -0.44 0.19
CA GLN A 60 -1.66 -0.45 1.66
C GLN A 60 -2.28 0.83 2.25
N VAL A 61 -1.90 2.01 1.73
CA VAL A 61 -2.47 3.29 2.16
C VAL A 61 -4.00 3.28 2.04
N ALA A 62 -4.52 2.91 0.86
CA ALA A 62 -5.95 2.86 0.61
C ALA A 62 -6.67 1.88 1.56
N PHE A 63 -6.06 0.73 1.85
CA PHE A 63 -6.62 -0.27 2.75
C PHE A 63 -6.79 0.23 4.19
N PHE A 64 -5.77 0.87 4.75
CA PHE A 64 -5.87 1.40 6.11
C PHE A 64 -6.84 2.57 6.18
N GLN A 65 -6.78 3.51 5.23
CA GLN A 65 -7.66 4.68 5.24
C GLN A 65 -9.14 4.31 5.03
N SER A 66 -9.45 3.33 4.17
CA SER A 66 -10.84 2.91 3.95
C SER A 66 -11.44 2.17 5.15
N ARG A 67 -10.61 1.49 5.96
CA ARG A 67 -11.06 0.75 7.13
C ARG A 67 -11.29 1.63 8.36
N PHE A 68 -10.61 2.78 8.42
CA PHE A 68 -10.66 3.73 9.53
C PHE A 68 -10.97 5.15 9.03
N PRO A 69 -12.18 5.39 8.47
CA PRO A 69 -12.53 6.67 7.84
C PRO A 69 -12.52 7.86 8.82
N ASN A 70 -12.74 7.61 10.12
CA ASN A 70 -12.73 8.63 11.17
C ASN A 70 -11.36 8.79 11.85
N CYS A 71 -10.30 8.24 11.25
CA CYS A 71 -8.96 8.30 11.82
C CYS A 71 -7.93 8.81 10.80
N ILE A 72 -6.97 9.60 11.28
CA ILE A 72 -5.75 9.90 10.52
C ILE A 72 -4.80 8.71 10.62
N SER A 73 -4.29 8.24 9.48
CA SER A 73 -3.37 7.11 9.42
C SER A 73 -1.92 7.57 9.42
N PHE A 74 -1.20 7.36 10.52
CA PHE A 74 0.24 7.55 10.59
C PHE A 74 0.94 6.29 10.07
N ILE A 75 1.47 6.34 8.85
CA ILE A 75 2.10 5.17 8.22
C ILE A 75 3.61 5.30 8.32
N GLN A 76 4.23 4.38 9.05
CA GLN A 76 5.69 4.35 9.21
C GLN A 76 6.37 4.10 7.87
N VAL A 77 7.34 4.97 7.56
CA VAL A 77 8.35 4.75 6.53
C VAL A 77 9.72 5.15 7.05
N GLY A 78 10.55 4.16 7.37
CA GLY A 78 11.83 4.39 8.03
C GLY A 78 11.65 5.06 9.40
N ARG A 79 12.25 6.25 9.57
CA ARG A 79 12.22 7.03 10.83
C ARG A 79 11.12 8.12 10.87
N TYR A 80 10.18 8.06 9.93
CA TYR A 80 9.11 9.05 9.77
C TYR A 80 7.75 8.38 9.79
N PHE A 81 6.75 9.14 10.24
CA PHE A 81 5.37 8.89 9.87
C PHE A 81 5.03 9.71 8.63
N GLU A 82 4.47 9.05 7.62
CA GLU A 82 3.95 9.66 6.41
C GLU A 82 2.41 9.51 6.39
N ILE A 83 1.72 10.58 6.01
CA ILE A 83 0.25 10.65 5.89
C ILE A 83 -0.06 11.05 4.45
N PHE A 84 -1.10 10.47 3.85
CA PHE A 84 -1.33 10.52 2.40
C PHE A 84 -2.72 11.03 2.00
N ASN A 85 -2.79 11.56 0.78
CA ASN A 85 -4.00 12.00 0.09
C ASN A 85 -4.78 13.06 0.89
N ALA A 86 -6.11 12.93 1.00
CA ALA A 86 -6.97 13.89 1.69
C ALA A 86 -6.52 14.16 3.14
N GLN A 87 -6.08 13.11 3.86
CA GLN A 87 -5.54 13.26 5.21
C GLN A 87 -4.26 14.10 5.22
N ALA A 88 -3.41 14.00 4.19
CA ALA A 88 -2.21 14.82 4.08
C ALA A 88 -2.53 16.30 3.86
N GLN A 89 -3.55 16.59 3.06
CA GLN A 89 -4.00 17.96 2.83
C GLN A 89 -4.58 18.57 4.12
N TRP A 90 -5.38 17.79 4.85
CA TRP A 90 -5.90 18.21 6.15
C TRP A 90 -4.77 18.51 7.15
N MET A 91 -3.79 17.60 7.29
CA MET A 91 -2.62 17.79 8.14
C MET A 91 -1.78 19.01 7.73
N HIS A 92 -1.65 19.27 6.43
CA HIS A 92 -0.96 20.46 5.92
C HIS A 92 -1.69 21.75 6.34
N GLN A 93 -3.01 21.80 6.19
CA GLN A 93 -3.83 22.95 6.56
C GLN A 93 -3.84 23.17 8.08
N ALA A 94 -4.04 22.11 8.86
CA ALA A 94 -4.14 22.18 10.31
C ALA A 94 -2.80 22.51 10.99
N PHE A 95 -1.70 21.92 10.51
CA PHE A 95 -0.41 21.96 11.22
C PHE A 95 0.75 22.53 10.43
N ARG A 96 0.49 23.11 9.24
CA ARG A 96 1.49 23.74 8.36
C ARG A 96 2.67 22.82 8.00
N LEU A 97 2.44 21.51 7.99
CA LEU A 97 3.43 20.53 7.54
C LEU A 97 3.71 20.69 6.04
N ARG A 98 4.93 20.39 5.60
CA ARG A 98 5.30 20.47 4.18
C ARG A 98 4.54 19.43 3.34
N LEU A 99 3.63 19.91 2.51
CA LEU A 99 2.92 19.08 1.54
C LEU A 99 3.83 18.75 0.35
N ARG A 100 3.86 17.48 -0.04
CA ARG A 100 4.58 16.96 -1.20
C ARG A 100 3.61 16.26 -2.14
N GLN A 101 3.86 16.35 -3.44
CA GLN A 101 3.01 15.76 -4.47
C GLN A 101 3.73 14.62 -5.20
N GLY A 102 2.97 13.65 -5.72
CA GLY A 102 3.49 12.56 -6.55
C GLY A 102 4.39 11.56 -5.83
N VAL A 103 4.46 11.60 -4.50
CA VAL A 103 5.33 10.71 -3.73
C VAL A 103 4.70 9.32 -3.61
N ARG A 104 5.49 8.25 -3.84
CA ARG A 104 5.05 6.85 -3.73
C ARG A 104 3.81 6.51 -4.57
N LYS A 105 3.63 7.19 -5.71
CA LYS A 105 2.46 7.05 -6.60
C LYS A 105 1.13 7.41 -5.91
N THR A 106 1.19 8.26 -4.88
CA THR A 106 0.03 8.91 -4.24
C THR A 106 -0.05 10.37 -4.67
N LEU A 107 -1.20 11.02 -4.47
CA LEU A 107 -1.40 12.41 -4.91
C LEU A 107 -0.69 13.40 -3.98
N PHE A 108 -0.90 13.25 -2.68
CA PHE A 108 -0.37 14.14 -1.64
C PHE A 108 0.27 13.36 -0.51
N MET A 109 1.31 13.92 0.10
CA MET A 109 1.94 13.39 1.29
C MET A 109 2.48 14.50 2.19
N VAL A 110 2.27 14.35 3.50
CA VAL A 110 3.04 15.04 4.54
C VAL A 110 3.77 14.00 5.37
N GLY A 111 4.85 14.40 6.05
CA GLY A 111 5.48 13.52 7.02
C GLY A 111 6.25 14.28 8.08
N PHE A 112 6.45 13.62 9.21
CA PHE A 112 7.18 14.16 10.35
C PHE A 112 7.98 13.05 11.06
N PRO A 113 9.06 13.39 11.79
CA PRO A 113 9.87 12.40 12.49
C PRO A 113 9.06 11.66 13.56
N MET A 114 9.26 10.34 13.69
CA MET A 114 8.48 9.52 14.64
C MET A 114 8.56 10.01 16.10
N ARG A 115 9.65 10.67 16.49
CA ARG A 115 9.77 11.28 17.84
C ARG A 115 8.73 12.37 18.15
N TRP A 116 8.00 12.87 17.15
CA TRP A 116 6.94 13.88 17.32
C TRP A 116 5.55 13.26 17.29
N LYS A 117 5.44 11.92 17.37
CA LYS A 117 4.18 11.16 17.34
C LYS A 117 3.14 11.76 18.29
N ASP A 118 3.49 11.87 19.56
CA ASP A 118 2.51 12.18 20.61
C ASP A 118 2.01 13.63 20.52
N ASN A 119 2.88 14.56 20.12
CA ASN A 119 2.51 15.97 19.87
C ASN A 119 1.41 16.09 18.80
N TYR A 120 1.51 15.32 17.71
CA TYR A 120 0.47 15.35 16.68
C TYR A 120 -0.76 14.54 17.07
N ILE A 121 -0.63 13.43 17.80
CA ILE A 121 -1.78 12.67 18.31
C ILE A 121 -2.66 13.59 19.16
N GLU A 122 -2.09 14.25 20.16
CA GLU A 122 -2.84 15.12 21.07
C GLU A 122 -3.65 16.20 20.32
N LYS A 123 -3.00 16.86 19.36
CA LYS A 123 -3.64 17.88 18.52
C LYS A 123 -4.75 17.34 17.63
N ILE A 124 -4.63 16.11 17.13
CA ILE A 124 -5.64 15.48 16.27
C ILE A 124 -6.84 15.02 17.11
N LEU A 125 -6.59 14.42 18.28
CA LEU A 125 -7.65 13.99 19.19
C LEU A 125 -8.50 15.19 19.67
N ALA A 126 -7.86 16.34 19.91
CA ALA A 126 -8.56 17.58 20.26
C ALA A 126 -9.57 18.06 19.19
N THR A 127 -9.50 17.56 17.94
CA THR A 127 -10.48 17.85 16.89
C THR A 127 -11.60 16.81 16.80
N GLY A 128 -11.66 15.83 17.72
CA GLY A 128 -12.58 14.70 17.63
C GLY A 128 -12.20 13.66 16.57
N THR A 129 -10.98 13.70 16.03
CA THR A 129 -10.51 12.74 15.02
C THR A 129 -9.63 11.68 15.69
N GLY A 130 -9.83 10.39 15.38
CA GLY A 130 -8.96 9.33 15.86
C GLY A 130 -7.60 9.27 15.13
N VAL A 131 -6.66 8.48 15.62
CA VAL A 131 -5.39 8.20 14.96
C VAL A 131 -5.13 6.70 14.94
N ILE A 132 -4.69 6.17 13.81
CA ILE A 132 -4.13 4.82 13.74
C ILE A 132 -2.63 4.90 13.47
N ILE A 133 -1.87 4.07 14.19
CA ILE A 133 -0.43 3.94 14.00
C ILE A 133 -0.17 2.65 13.23
N VAL A 134 0.40 2.79 12.05
CA VAL A 134 0.68 1.69 11.12
C VAL A 134 2.19 1.51 10.98
N MET A 135 2.73 0.46 11.58
CA MET A 135 4.15 0.22 11.72
C MET A 135 4.65 -0.82 10.70
N GLU A 136 5.93 -0.76 10.33
CA GLU A 136 6.58 -1.80 9.53
C GLU A 136 6.78 -3.06 10.39
N ALA A 137 6.10 -4.15 10.02
CA ALA A 137 6.06 -5.42 10.77
C ALA A 137 6.95 -6.50 10.13
N GLY A 138 7.85 -6.11 9.22
CA GLY A 138 8.81 -7.01 8.58
C GLY A 138 8.91 -6.85 7.06
N HIS A 139 9.72 -7.73 6.46
CA HIS A 139 9.95 -7.74 5.02
C HIS A 139 8.91 -8.63 4.34
N GLY A 140 8.08 -8.02 3.49
CA GLY A 140 7.38 -8.76 2.44
C GLY A 140 8.28 -8.85 1.20
N PRO A 141 8.05 -9.84 0.31
CA PRO A 141 8.92 -10.07 -0.83
C PRO A 141 9.00 -8.87 -1.82
N PHE A 142 8.07 -7.92 -1.76
CA PHE A 142 8.04 -6.72 -2.64
C PHE A 142 7.86 -5.39 -1.90
N LEU A 143 7.26 -5.45 -0.71
CA LEU A 143 6.85 -4.29 0.06
C LEU A 143 6.93 -4.67 1.53
N ARG A 144 7.43 -3.75 2.36
CA ARG A 144 7.40 -3.94 3.81
C ARG A 144 5.97 -4.24 4.26
N LYS A 145 5.79 -5.33 4.99
CA LYS A 145 4.51 -5.65 5.61
C LYS A 145 4.27 -4.59 6.69
N ARG A 146 3.03 -4.16 6.82
CA ARG A 146 2.64 -3.18 7.82
C ARG A 146 1.45 -3.71 8.61
N ALA A 147 1.47 -3.45 9.91
CA ALA A 147 0.39 -3.79 10.83
C ALA A 147 0.00 -2.54 11.62
N ILE A 148 -1.25 -2.51 12.06
CA ILE A 148 -1.70 -1.51 13.01
C ILE A 148 -1.09 -1.89 14.35
N SER A 149 -0.37 -0.98 14.99
CA SER A 149 0.15 -1.17 16.34
C SER A 149 -0.75 -0.52 17.40
N GLU A 150 -1.43 0.56 17.04
CA GLU A 150 -2.26 1.34 17.96
C GLU A 150 -3.44 1.96 17.23
N ILE A 151 -4.61 1.98 17.88
CA ILE A 151 -5.78 2.76 17.49
C ILE A 151 -6.12 3.67 18.67
N ILE A 152 -6.11 4.98 18.44
CA ILE A 152 -6.26 5.99 19.49
C ILE A 152 -7.48 6.83 19.15
N LEU A 153 -8.46 6.85 20.05
CA LEU A 153 -9.75 7.53 19.86
C LEU A 153 -9.85 8.76 20.79
N PRO A 154 -10.62 9.80 20.41
CA PRO A 154 -10.68 11.08 21.13
C PRO A 154 -11.09 10.96 22.61
N ASP A 155 -11.92 9.97 22.94
CA ASP A 155 -12.55 9.84 24.26
C ASP A 155 -11.76 8.92 25.22
N GLY A 156 -10.44 8.77 25.03
CA GLY A 156 -9.57 7.97 25.90
C GLY A 156 -9.69 6.44 25.73
N GLY A 157 -10.56 5.96 24.84
CA GLY A 157 -10.74 4.54 24.51
C GLY A 157 -9.70 3.97 23.54
N GLY A 158 -8.42 4.28 23.74
CA GLY A 158 -7.34 3.73 22.91
C GLY A 158 -7.26 2.20 23.04
N ILE A 159 -7.17 1.49 21.91
CA ILE A 159 -7.00 0.04 21.86
C ILE A 159 -5.63 -0.26 21.24
N HIS A 160 -4.78 -0.94 22.00
CA HIS A 160 -3.57 -1.59 21.47
C HIS A 160 -3.98 -2.94 20.88
N VAL A 161 -3.62 -3.19 19.62
CA VAL A 161 -4.00 -4.39 18.85
C VAL A 161 -2.82 -5.35 18.73
#